data_AF-A0A5C8NRK4-F1
#
_entry.id   AF-A0A5C8NRK4-F1
#
_cell.length_a   1.000
_cell.length_b   1.000
_cell.length_c   1.000
_cell.angle_alpha   90.00
_cell.angle_beta   90.00
_cell.angle_gamma   90.00
#
_symmetry.space_group_name_H-M   'P 1'
#
loop_
_entity.id
_entity.type
_entity.pdbx_description
1 polymer ?
#
loop_
_entity_poly.entity_id
_entity_poly.type
_entity_poly.pdbx_seq_one_letter_code
_entity_poly.pdbx_strand_id
1 'polypeptide(L)'
;MSEILPETGLAGLPRLEVVMSEKRRRHRAGEDQKARDRRMEHQARWVDLEVQRAIERGDFDDLPGAGKPIPDLDTTHDPDWWIKRLIDREQITGVLPPALALRGEDARLDDVLDGQRDERRVREIVEDFNARVVEARRQLLGGPPVITPTRDVDAEVAAWRERRSRRRT
;
A
#
# COMPACT_ATOMS: atom_id res chain seq x y z
N MET A 1 -4.64 83.66 -9.02
CA MET A 1 -4.41 82.94 -7.75
C MET A 1 -5.68 82.20 -7.40
N SER A 2 -5.80 80.95 -7.86
CA SER A 2 -6.93 80.06 -7.58
C SER A 2 -6.49 79.14 -6.45
N GLU A 3 -7.07 79.32 -5.28
CA GLU A 3 -6.80 78.50 -4.10
C GLU A 3 -7.87 77.39 -4.05
N ILE A 4 -7.41 76.18 -4.33
CA ILE A 4 -8.18 74.94 -4.43
C ILE A 4 -8.40 74.43 -3.01
N LEU A 5 -9.65 74.29 -2.59
CA LEU A 5 -9.99 73.59 -1.35
C LEU A 5 -9.72 72.09 -1.54
N PRO A 6 -9.11 71.40 -0.56
CA PRO A 6 -8.85 69.96 -0.66
C PRO A 6 -10.14 69.19 -0.37
N GLU A 7 -10.60 68.41 -1.35
CA GLU A 7 -11.54 67.33 -1.09
C GLU A 7 -10.85 66.29 -0.20
N THR A 8 -11.33 66.20 1.04
CA THR A 8 -10.87 65.24 2.02
C THR A 8 -11.35 63.85 1.61
N GLY A 9 -10.45 63.06 1.05
CA GLY A 9 -10.66 61.65 0.77
C GLY A 9 -10.88 60.87 2.07
N LEU A 10 -12.13 60.52 2.36
CA LEU A 10 -12.49 59.54 3.38
C LEU A 10 -12.04 58.16 2.92
N ALA A 11 -10.96 57.66 3.56
CA ALA A 11 -10.47 56.30 3.42
C ALA A 11 -11.61 55.28 3.64
N GLY A 12 -11.73 54.34 2.71
CA GLY A 12 -12.87 53.44 2.56
C GLY A 12 -13.10 52.53 3.75
N LEU A 13 -14.08 52.88 4.57
CA LEU A 13 -14.76 51.92 5.44
C LEU A 13 -15.55 50.95 4.56
N PRO A 14 -15.46 49.62 4.79
CA PRO A 14 -16.19 48.66 3.99
C PRO A 14 -17.68 48.97 4.04
N ARG A 15 -18.31 49.04 2.86
CA ARG A 15 -19.76 49.29 2.72
C ARG A 15 -20.49 48.35 3.68
N LEU A 16 -21.41 48.91 4.47
CA LEU A 16 -22.10 48.21 5.56
C LEU A 16 -22.69 46.88 5.08
N GLU A 17 -23.18 46.82 3.83
CA GLU A 17 -23.64 45.59 3.17
C GLU A 17 -22.60 44.47 3.09
N VAL A 18 -21.34 44.78 2.80
CA VAL A 18 -20.24 43.81 2.72
C VAL A 18 -19.92 43.26 4.10
N VAL A 19 -19.84 44.12 5.12
CA VAL A 19 -19.61 43.71 6.52
C VAL A 19 -20.77 42.86 7.05
N MET A 20 -22.00 43.24 6.71
CA MET A 20 -23.20 42.50 7.11
C MET A 20 -23.31 41.17 6.36
N SER A 21 -22.90 41.09 5.10
CA SER A 21 -22.79 39.84 4.32
C SER A 21 -21.75 38.90 4.92
N GLU A 22 -20.57 39.43 5.28
CA GLU A 22 -19.49 38.67 5.92
C GLU A 22 -19.93 38.15 7.31
N LYS A 23 -20.60 38.99 8.12
CA LYS A 23 -21.19 38.57 9.41
C LYS A 23 -22.23 37.47 9.24
N ARG A 24 -23.10 37.56 8.23
CA ARG A 24 -24.10 36.52 7.92
C ARG A 24 -23.45 35.21 7.46
N ARG A 25 -22.38 35.28 6.64
CA ARG A 25 -21.60 34.10 6.23
C ARG A 25 -20.92 33.42 7.42
N ARG A 26 -20.29 34.20 8.32
CA ARG A 26 -19.67 33.68 9.55
C ARG A 26 -20.71 33.08 10.51
N HIS A 27 -21.88 33.70 10.64
CA HIS A 27 -22.98 33.15 11.44
C HIS A 27 -23.48 31.81 10.88
N ARG A 28 -23.75 31.74 9.57
CA ARG A 28 -24.18 30.51 8.88
C ARG A 28 -23.11 29.41 8.99
N ALA A 29 -21.83 29.73 8.80
CA ALA A 29 -20.74 28.78 8.99
C ALA A 29 -20.65 28.25 10.44
N GLY A 30 -20.89 29.11 11.44
CA GLY A 30 -20.97 28.70 12.84
C GLY A 30 -22.19 27.81 13.16
N GLU A 31 -23.33 28.04 12.51
CA GLU A 31 -24.52 27.19 12.61
C GLU A 31 -24.31 25.83 11.95
N ASP A 32 -23.67 25.80 10.77
CA ASP A 32 -23.32 24.57 10.05
C ASP A 32 -22.34 23.72 10.86
N GLN A 33 -21.36 24.34 11.52
CA GLN A 33 -20.43 23.64 12.41
C GLN A 33 -21.16 23.05 13.63
N LYS A 34 -21.99 23.85 14.31
CA LYS A 34 -22.81 23.36 15.43
C LYS A 34 -23.79 22.26 15.02
N ALA A 35 -24.28 22.26 13.79
CA ALA A 35 -25.12 21.20 13.26
C ALA A 35 -24.32 19.91 12.98
N ARG A 36 -23.07 20.03 12.50
CA ARG A 36 -22.15 18.89 12.34
C ARG A 36 -21.79 18.28 13.70
N ASP A 37 -21.39 19.10 14.67
CA ASP A 37 -21.00 18.64 16.00
C ASP A 37 -22.16 17.90 16.68
N ARG A 38 -23.39 18.45 16.64
CA ARG A 38 -24.59 17.77 17.16
C ARG A 38 -24.87 16.43 16.48
N ARG A 39 -24.61 16.30 15.16
CA ARG A 39 -24.76 15.02 14.46
C ARG A 39 -23.69 14.02 14.88
N MET A 40 -22.44 14.46 15.03
CA MET A 40 -21.34 13.61 15.50
C MET A 40 -21.58 13.14 16.94
N GLU A 41 -22.03 14.03 17.83
CA GLU A 41 -22.40 13.67 19.21
C GLU A 41 -23.56 12.67 19.25
N HIS A 42 -24.59 12.87 18.42
CA HIS A 42 -25.71 11.93 18.31
C HIS A 42 -25.24 10.56 17.79
N GLN A 43 -24.34 10.54 16.80
CA GLN A 43 -23.76 9.30 16.28
C GLN A 43 -22.92 8.58 17.35
N ALA A 44 -22.05 9.30 18.06
CA ALA A 44 -21.22 8.72 19.12
C ALA A 44 -22.08 8.08 20.20
N ARG A 45 -23.13 8.79 20.68
CA ARG A 45 -24.08 8.23 21.65
C ARG A 45 -24.79 6.98 21.16
N TRP A 46 -25.17 6.95 19.88
CA TRP A 46 -25.79 5.77 19.28
C TRP A 46 -24.81 4.58 19.21
N VAL A 47 -23.55 4.84 18.83
CA VAL A 47 -22.50 3.81 18.81
C VAL A 47 -22.24 3.26 20.21
N ASP A 48 -22.12 4.14 21.21
CA ASP A 48 -21.89 3.73 22.61
C ASP A 48 -23.03 2.84 23.13
N LEU A 49 -24.28 3.21 22.84
CA LEU A 49 -25.46 2.41 23.20
C LEU A 49 -25.45 1.04 22.52
N GLU A 50 -25.04 0.96 21.26
CA GLU A 50 -24.98 -0.30 20.53
C GLU A 50 -23.86 -1.21 21.06
N VAL A 51 -22.71 -0.63 21.42
CA VAL A 51 -21.62 -1.37 22.10
C VAL A 51 -22.08 -1.90 23.45
N GLN A 52 -22.76 -1.08 24.26
CA GLN A 52 -23.29 -1.52 25.56
C GLN A 52 -24.28 -2.68 25.40
N ARG A 53 -25.21 -2.60 24.44
CA ARG A 53 -26.14 -3.69 24.15
C ARG A 53 -25.43 -4.97 23.69
N ALA A 54 -24.37 -4.84 22.88
CA ALA A 54 -23.57 -5.98 22.45
C ALA A 54 -22.83 -6.64 23.62
N ILE A 55 -22.31 -5.85 24.57
CA ILE A 55 -21.74 -6.35 25.83
C ILE A 55 -22.80 -7.06 26.67
N GLU A 56 -23.99 -6.47 26.85
CA GLU A 56 -25.08 -7.08 27.63
C GLU A 56 -25.58 -8.41 27.05
N ARG A 57 -25.54 -8.57 25.73
CA ARG A 57 -25.87 -9.82 25.03
C ARG A 57 -24.76 -10.88 25.11
N GLY A 58 -23.56 -10.50 25.57
CA GLY A 58 -22.40 -11.39 25.58
C GLY A 58 -21.77 -11.59 24.20
N ASP A 59 -21.99 -10.68 23.25
CA ASP A 59 -21.39 -10.78 21.89
C ASP A 59 -19.84 -10.79 21.92
N PHE A 60 -19.24 -10.39 23.06
CA PHE A 60 -17.79 -10.38 23.31
C PHE A 60 -17.29 -11.53 24.20
N ASP A 61 -18.16 -12.39 24.74
CA ASP A 61 -17.80 -13.38 25.77
C ASP A 61 -17.03 -14.60 25.20
N ASP A 62 -17.28 -14.99 23.94
CA ASP A 62 -16.64 -16.12 23.26
C ASP A 62 -15.93 -15.70 21.97
N LEU A 63 -15.14 -14.63 22.05
CA LEU A 63 -14.36 -14.19 20.89
C LEU A 63 -13.31 -15.24 20.51
N PRO A 64 -13.06 -15.45 19.20
CA PRO A 64 -11.95 -16.27 18.75
C PRO A 64 -10.62 -15.78 19.34
N GLY A 65 -10.05 -16.56 20.26
CA GLY A 65 -8.81 -16.22 20.96
C GLY A 65 -8.98 -15.67 22.37
N ALA A 66 -10.22 -15.48 22.86
CA ALA A 66 -10.47 -15.07 24.24
C ALA A 66 -9.81 -16.04 25.24
N GLY A 67 -9.03 -15.49 26.17
CA GLY A 67 -8.31 -16.25 27.20
C GLY A 67 -7.18 -17.16 26.69
N LYS A 68 -6.98 -17.27 25.37
CA LYS A 68 -5.87 -18.03 24.80
C LYS A 68 -4.59 -17.20 24.85
N PRO A 69 -3.42 -17.82 25.10
CA PRO A 69 -2.16 -17.11 24.95
C PRO A 69 -2.05 -16.56 23.53
N ILE A 70 -1.51 -15.34 23.39
CA ILE A 70 -1.21 -14.79 22.07
C ILE A 70 -0.15 -15.71 21.45
N PRO A 71 -0.45 -16.35 20.30
CA PRO A 71 0.54 -17.20 19.64
C PRO A 71 1.81 -16.40 19.37
N ASP A 72 2.95 -17.02 19.68
CA ASP A 72 4.29 -16.50 19.37
C ASP A 72 4.71 -15.19 20.09
N LEU A 73 4.03 -14.81 21.20
CA LEU A 73 4.34 -13.61 21.99
C LEU A 73 5.71 -13.71 22.71
N ASP A 74 6.15 -14.92 22.99
CA ASP A 74 7.28 -15.27 23.86
C ASP A 74 8.47 -15.89 23.10
N THR A 75 8.32 -16.13 21.79
CA THR A 75 9.38 -16.63 20.92
C THR A 75 10.16 -15.50 20.28
N THR A 76 11.21 -15.02 20.97
CA THR A 76 12.17 -14.01 20.51
C THR A 76 11.52 -12.63 20.27
N HIS A 77 12.00 -11.59 20.96
CA HIS A 77 11.57 -10.22 20.70
C HIS A 77 12.07 -9.78 19.32
N ASP A 78 11.32 -10.17 18.29
CA ASP A 78 11.53 -9.76 16.92
C ASP A 78 10.74 -8.47 16.68
N PRO A 79 11.37 -7.29 16.64
CA PRO A 79 10.66 -6.03 16.40
C PRO A 79 9.87 -6.03 15.08
N ASP A 80 10.23 -6.91 14.14
CA ASP A 80 9.61 -7.02 12.82
C ASP A 80 8.53 -8.11 12.76
N TRP A 81 8.12 -8.70 13.89
CA TRP A 81 7.13 -9.79 13.94
C TRP A 81 5.82 -9.47 13.19
N TRP A 82 5.35 -8.23 13.31
CA TRP A 82 4.12 -7.78 12.68
C TRP A 82 4.31 -7.59 11.16
N ILE A 83 5.51 -7.22 10.70
CA ILE A 83 5.85 -7.10 9.27
C ILE A 83 5.88 -8.49 8.65
N LYS A 84 6.55 -9.45 9.28
CA LYS A 84 6.59 -10.84 8.82
C LYS A 84 5.19 -11.42 8.73
N ARG A 85 4.38 -11.22 9.78
CA ARG A 85 2.97 -11.66 9.79
C ARG A 85 2.13 -10.99 8.70
N LEU A 86 2.39 -9.71 8.39
CA LEU A 86 1.70 -9.00 7.31
C LEU A 86 2.11 -9.54 5.93
N ILE A 87 3.41 -9.75 5.70
CA ILE A 87 3.95 -10.35 4.48
C ILE A 87 3.30 -11.72 4.25
N ASP A 88 3.26 -12.56 5.29
CA ASP A 88 2.67 -13.89 5.22
C ASP A 88 1.15 -13.83 5.00
N ARG A 89 0.43 -12.96 5.72
CA ARG A 89 -1.03 -12.86 5.61
C ARG A 89 -1.48 -12.36 4.25
N GLU A 90 -0.84 -11.32 3.73
CA GLU A 90 -1.22 -10.67 2.47
C GLU A 90 -0.49 -11.25 1.25
N GLN A 91 0.38 -12.26 1.46
CA GLN A 91 1.23 -12.84 0.42
C GLN A 91 2.02 -11.76 -0.35
N ILE A 92 2.63 -10.82 0.37
CA ILE A 92 3.31 -9.67 -0.24
C ILE A 92 4.56 -10.17 -0.98
N THR A 93 4.54 -10.02 -2.31
CA THR A 93 5.68 -10.33 -3.19
C THR A 93 6.41 -9.07 -3.64
N GLY A 94 7.65 -9.20 -4.13
CA GLY A 94 8.39 -8.10 -4.78
C GLY A 94 9.11 -7.13 -3.83
N VAL A 95 9.13 -7.41 -2.53
CA VAL A 95 9.82 -6.59 -1.50
C VAL A 95 11.28 -6.99 -1.27
N LEU A 96 11.71 -8.09 -1.89
CA LEU A 96 13.05 -8.62 -1.71
C LEU A 96 14.09 -7.76 -2.46
N PRO A 97 15.30 -7.60 -1.90
CA PRO A 97 16.43 -7.08 -2.66
C PRO A 97 16.63 -7.89 -3.96
N PRO A 98 17.06 -7.26 -5.07
CA PRO A 98 17.19 -7.93 -6.37
C PRO A 98 17.97 -9.24 -6.31
N ALA A 99 19.06 -9.28 -5.53
CA ALA A 99 19.88 -10.48 -5.35
C ALA A 99 19.11 -11.68 -4.77
N LEU A 100 18.14 -11.46 -3.89
CA LEU A 100 17.32 -12.52 -3.30
C LEU A 100 16.11 -12.84 -4.18
N ALA A 101 15.49 -11.82 -4.79
CA ALA A 101 14.40 -12.01 -5.74
C ALA A 101 14.83 -12.91 -6.91
N LEU A 102 15.97 -12.60 -7.54
CA LEU A 102 16.50 -13.35 -8.68
C LEU A 102 16.86 -14.80 -8.35
N ARG A 103 17.29 -15.12 -7.11
CA ARG A 103 17.49 -16.52 -6.69
C ARG A 103 16.17 -17.28 -6.64
N GLY A 104 15.13 -16.64 -6.10
CA GLY A 104 13.79 -17.24 -6.07
C GLY A 104 13.20 -17.43 -7.46
N GLU A 105 13.45 -16.49 -8.37
CA GLU A 105 13.04 -16.61 -9.77
C GLU A 105 13.80 -17.73 -10.49
N ASP A 106 15.13 -17.78 -10.35
CA ASP A 106 15.96 -18.85 -10.92
C ASP A 106 15.50 -20.24 -10.47
N ALA A 107 15.21 -20.40 -9.17
CA ALA A 107 14.72 -21.66 -8.62
C ALA A 107 13.35 -22.12 -9.19
N ARG A 108 12.53 -21.18 -9.68
CA ARG A 108 11.20 -21.48 -10.26
C ARG A 108 11.18 -21.38 -11.78
N LEU A 109 12.30 -21.02 -12.41
CA LEU A 109 12.34 -20.70 -13.83
C LEU A 109 11.89 -21.90 -14.67
N ASP A 110 12.34 -23.11 -14.31
CA ASP A 110 11.95 -24.34 -15.00
C ASP A 110 10.43 -24.54 -15.01
N ASP A 111 9.75 -24.33 -13.87
CA ASP A 111 8.29 -24.43 -13.75
C ASP A 111 7.59 -23.38 -14.64
N VAL A 112 8.13 -22.15 -14.67
CA VAL A 112 7.61 -21.06 -15.50
C VAL A 112 7.73 -21.39 -16.98
N LEU A 113 8.89 -21.91 -17.40
CA LEU A 113 9.14 -22.32 -18.79
C LEU A 113 8.25 -23.50 -19.19
N ASP A 114 8.04 -24.44 -18.26
CA ASP A 114 7.20 -25.62 -18.48
C ASP A 114 5.71 -25.30 -18.70
N GLY A 115 5.25 -24.15 -18.19
CA GLY A 115 3.93 -23.62 -18.48
C GLY A 115 3.77 -23.01 -19.89
N GLN A 116 4.87 -22.73 -20.59
CA GLN A 116 4.82 -22.11 -21.91
C GLN A 116 4.49 -23.10 -23.02
N ARG A 117 3.80 -22.59 -24.05
CA ARG A 117 3.39 -23.38 -25.22
C ARG A 117 4.26 -23.15 -26.44
N ASP A 118 4.92 -22.01 -26.51
CA ASP A 118 5.71 -21.58 -27.65
C ASP A 118 7.15 -21.27 -27.24
N GLU A 119 8.07 -21.57 -28.15
CA GLU A 119 9.50 -21.38 -27.94
C GLU A 119 9.90 -19.92 -27.88
N ARG A 120 9.24 -19.07 -28.67
CA ARG A 120 9.54 -17.64 -28.68
C ARG A 120 9.38 -17.06 -27.28
N ARG A 121 8.32 -17.44 -26.58
CA ARG A 121 8.04 -17.02 -25.21
C ARG A 121 9.05 -17.57 -24.21
N VAL A 122 9.50 -18.81 -24.39
CA VAL A 122 10.59 -19.38 -23.59
C VAL A 122 11.86 -18.54 -23.74
N ARG A 123 12.25 -18.22 -24.98
CA ARG A 123 13.42 -17.35 -25.26
C ARG A 123 13.27 -15.98 -24.61
N GLU A 124 12.13 -15.31 -24.84
CA GLU A 124 11.82 -14.00 -24.25
C GLU A 124 11.95 -14.00 -22.72
N ILE A 125 11.44 -15.03 -22.05
CA ILE A 125 11.51 -15.14 -20.57
C ILE A 125 12.94 -15.30 -20.08
N VAL A 126 13.73 -16.17 -20.73
CA VAL A 126 15.13 -16.39 -20.35
C VAL A 126 15.99 -15.16 -20.62
N GLU A 127 15.76 -14.48 -21.74
CA GLU A 127 16.45 -13.23 -22.10
C GLU A 127 16.12 -12.10 -21.11
N ASP A 128 14.85 -11.94 -20.73
CA ASP A 128 14.44 -10.96 -19.71
C ASP A 128 15.08 -11.27 -18.34
N PHE A 129 15.03 -12.53 -17.92
CA PHE A 129 15.69 -12.97 -16.68
C PHE A 129 17.18 -12.64 -16.69
N ASN A 130 17.88 -12.97 -17.78
CA ASN A 130 19.30 -12.67 -17.94
C ASN A 130 19.59 -11.18 -17.92
N ALA A 131 18.76 -10.37 -18.58
CA ALA A 131 18.89 -8.91 -18.58
C ALA A 131 18.78 -8.35 -17.16
N ARG A 132 17.82 -8.83 -16.36
CA ARG A 132 17.65 -8.43 -14.96
C ARG A 132 18.79 -8.89 -14.05
N VAL A 133 19.37 -10.07 -14.29
CA VAL A 133 20.58 -10.52 -13.59
C VAL A 133 21.77 -9.59 -13.91
N VAL A 134 21.97 -9.25 -15.18
CA VAL A 134 23.05 -8.35 -15.60
C VAL A 134 22.87 -6.95 -15.02
N GLU A 135 21.65 -6.42 -15.04
CA GLU A 135 21.35 -5.09 -14.50
C GLU A 135 21.55 -5.03 -12.99
N ALA A 136 21.07 -6.03 -12.25
CA ALA A 136 21.27 -6.12 -10.80
C ALA A 136 22.76 -6.13 -10.41
N ARG A 137 23.62 -6.74 -11.24
CA ARG A 137 25.09 -6.71 -11.04
C ARG A 137 25.69 -5.33 -11.34
N ARG A 138 25.13 -4.58 -12.29
CA ARG A 138 25.62 -3.26 -12.71
C ARG A 138 25.23 -2.13 -11.77
N GLN A 139 24.13 -2.28 -11.03
CA GLN A 139 23.55 -1.20 -10.24
C GLN A 139 24.47 -0.69 -9.11
N LEU A 140 25.40 -1.50 -8.60
CA LEU A 140 26.37 -1.13 -7.54
C LEU A 140 25.75 -0.45 -6.29
N LEU A 141 24.43 -0.60 -6.06
CA LEU A 141 23.67 0.08 -5.01
C LEU A 141 23.95 -0.43 -3.57
N GLY A 142 24.98 -1.24 -3.39
CA GLY A 142 25.21 -1.99 -2.15
C GLY A 142 24.16 -3.08 -1.92
N GLY A 143 24.36 -3.89 -0.87
CA GLY A 143 23.48 -5.02 -0.52
C GLY A 143 24.09 -6.39 -0.81
N PRO A 144 23.31 -7.47 -0.62
CA PRO A 144 23.80 -8.83 -0.81
C PRO A 144 24.31 -9.05 -2.23
N PRO A 145 25.41 -9.81 -2.42
CA PRO A 145 25.98 -10.02 -3.74
C PRO A 145 25.02 -10.80 -4.65
N VAL A 146 24.91 -10.37 -5.91
CA VAL A 146 24.16 -11.05 -6.97
C VAL A 146 25.00 -12.21 -7.50
N ILE A 147 24.82 -13.38 -6.90
CA ILE A 147 25.52 -14.63 -7.28
C ILE A 147 24.74 -15.47 -8.31
N THR A 148 23.48 -15.14 -8.57
CA THR A 148 22.61 -15.87 -9.50
C THR A 148 23.22 -15.84 -10.92
N PRO A 149 23.44 -16.99 -11.58
CA PRO A 149 23.98 -17.04 -12.93
C PRO A 149 22.96 -16.62 -13.98
N THR A 150 23.45 -16.19 -15.14
CA THR A 150 22.62 -16.12 -16.36
C THR A 150 22.46 -17.52 -16.94
N ARG A 151 21.35 -17.78 -17.61
CA ARG A 151 21.07 -19.07 -18.26
C ARG A 151 21.29 -19.02 -19.76
N ASP A 152 21.77 -20.10 -20.35
CA ASP A 152 21.93 -20.20 -21.79
C ASP A 152 20.56 -20.42 -22.46
N VAL A 153 20.20 -19.52 -23.37
CA VAL A 153 18.86 -19.49 -23.99
C VAL A 153 18.60 -20.74 -24.83
N ASP A 154 19.57 -21.17 -25.63
CA ASP A 154 19.40 -22.32 -26.52
C ASP A 154 19.36 -23.64 -25.73
N ALA A 155 20.15 -23.75 -24.66
CA ALA A 155 20.13 -24.88 -23.76
C ALA A 155 18.77 -25.01 -23.04
N GLU A 156 18.22 -23.90 -22.54
CA GLU A 156 16.90 -23.89 -21.89
C GLU A 156 15.76 -24.25 -22.85
N VAL A 157 15.82 -23.77 -24.09
CA VAL A 157 14.85 -24.15 -25.14
C VAL A 157 14.93 -25.64 -25.44
N ALA A 158 16.14 -26.20 -25.54
CA ALA A 158 16.32 -27.63 -25.78
C ALA A 158 15.76 -28.47 -24.61
N ALA A 159 16.08 -28.09 -23.37
CA ALA A 159 15.58 -28.76 -22.17
C ALA A 159 14.04 -28.68 -22.06
N TRP A 160 13.46 -27.52 -22.33
CA TRP A 160 12.01 -27.34 -22.38
C TRP A 160 11.33 -28.24 -23.42
N ARG A 161 11.86 -28.30 -24.65
CA ARG A 161 11.33 -29.18 -25.70
C ARG A 161 11.38 -30.66 -25.29
N GLU A 162 12.46 -31.08 -24.63
CA GLU A 162 12.64 -32.43 -24.14
C GLU A 162 11.66 -32.77 -23.00
N ARG A 163 11.49 -31.89 -22.01
CA ARG A 163 10.48 -32.07 -20.95
C ARG A 163 9.07 -32.16 -21.53
N ARG A 164 8.76 -31.37 -22.57
CA ARG A 164 7.47 -31.39 -23.24
C ARG A 164 7.22 -32.66 -24.05
N SER A 165 8.22 -33.21 -24.73
CA SER A 165 8.07 -34.47 -25.48
C SER A 165 7.81 -35.65 -24.54
N ARG A 166 8.49 -35.70 -23.39
CA ARG A 166 8.26 -36.69 -22.33
C ARG A 166 6.83 -36.67 -21.78
N ARG A 167 6.17 -35.51 -21.71
CA ARG A 167 4.77 -35.39 -21.26
C ARG A 167 3.74 -35.84 -22.30
N ARG A 168 4.13 -35.87 -23.58
CA ARG A 168 3.24 -36.25 -24.69
C ARG A 168 3.28 -37.75 -25.01
N THR A 169 4.29 -38.45 -24.50
CA THR A 169 4.47 -39.89 -24.67
C THR A 169 3.87 -40.59 -23.47
#